data_AF-A0A0M8XYI8-F1
#
_entry.id   AF-A0A0M8XYI8-F1
#
_cell.length_a   1.000
_cell.length_b   1.000
_cell.length_c   1.000
_cell.angle_alpha   90.00
_cell.angle_beta   90.00
_cell.angle_gamma   90.00
#
_symmetry.space_group_name_H-M   'P 1'
#
loop_
_entity.id
_entity.type
_entity.pdbx_description
1 polymer ?
#
loop_
_entity_poly.entity_id
_entity_poly.type
_entity_poly.pdbx_seq_one_letter_code
_entity_poly.pdbx_strand_id
1 'polypeptide(L)'
;MAVIGFIPLGKGAKLAANAVEAGVDAARTVARTPAGTITQKSLDHSFDRHAAQWFGGTPGKARIGEWQALIERASQSGKVIPWNTGKTLTNAHLARIDGKWFAVQYERGSGKFVTAHVLNQGQVGAMLKLLGK
;
A
#
# COMPACT_ATOMS: atom_id res chain seq x y z
N MET A 1 34.87 -35.05 -45.66
CA MET A 1 33.58 -34.88 -46.37
C MET A 1 32.51 -34.54 -45.35
N ALA A 2 31.63 -33.60 -45.70
CA ALA A 2 30.47 -33.09 -44.94
C ALA A 2 29.57 -34.24 -44.42
N VAL A 3 28.67 -34.08 -43.44
CA VAL A 3 27.56 -33.12 -43.39
C VAL A 3 27.10 -32.91 -41.94
N ILE A 4 26.98 -31.64 -41.56
CA ILE A 4 26.25 -31.15 -40.38
C ILE A 4 24.75 -31.28 -40.69
N GLY A 5 24.07 -32.21 -40.02
CA GLY A 5 22.62 -32.41 -40.11
C GLY A 5 21.88 -31.43 -39.19
N PHE A 6 21.36 -30.36 -39.78
CA PHE A 6 20.48 -29.36 -39.19
C PHE A 6 19.07 -29.96 -39.00
N ILE A 7 18.60 -30.10 -37.76
CA ILE A 7 17.20 -30.46 -37.44
C ILE A 7 16.41 -29.16 -37.22
N PRO A 8 15.27 -28.96 -37.90
CA PRO A 8 14.55 -27.70 -37.88
C PRO A 8 13.79 -27.46 -36.56
N LEU A 9 13.86 -26.20 -36.15
CA LEU A 9 13.17 -25.56 -35.03
C LEU A 9 11.64 -25.74 -35.15
N GLY A 10 11.08 -26.65 -34.34
CA GLY A 10 9.64 -26.79 -34.16
C GLY A 10 9.05 -25.57 -33.45
N LYS A 11 8.11 -24.90 -34.13
CA LYS A 11 7.26 -23.82 -33.61
C LYS A 11 6.65 -24.18 -32.26
N GLY A 12 6.83 -23.30 -31.27
CA GLY A 12 6.13 -23.39 -29.98
C GLY A 12 6.51 -22.34 -28.93
N ALA A 13 7.61 -21.59 -29.10
CA ALA A 13 8.04 -20.58 -28.13
C ALA A 13 7.23 -19.28 -28.24
N LYS A 14 5.97 -19.30 -27.80
CA LYS A 14 5.20 -18.05 -27.57
C LYS A 14 4.11 -18.23 -26.51
N LEU A 15 4.44 -18.81 -25.36
CA LEU A 15 3.56 -18.83 -24.17
C LEU A 15 4.37 -19.03 -22.88
N ALA A 16 5.41 -18.22 -22.64
CA ALA A 16 6.13 -18.30 -21.35
C ALA A 16 6.83 -17.00 -20.92
N ALA A 17 6.43 -15.83 -21.43
CA ALA A 17 7.08 -14.56 -21.07
C ALA A 17 6.25 -13.66 -20.13
N ASN A 18 4.99 -13.98 -19.83
CA ASN A 18 4.09 -13.07 -19.08
C ASN A 18 3.63 -13.57 -17.70
N ALA A 19 4.18 -14.68 -17.18
CA ALA A 19 3.77 -15.20 -15.87
C ALA A 19 4.84 -15.05 -14.78
N VAL A 20 6.10 -14.76 -15.13
CA VAL A 20 7.21 -14.74 -14.15
C VAL A 20 7.37 -13.39 -13.44
N GLU A 21 6.96 -12.28 -14.07
CA GLU A 21 7.03 -10.94 -13.45
C GLU A 21 5.97 -10.74 -12.36
N ALA A 22 4.79 -11.37 -12.47
CA ALA A 22 3.75 -11.23 -11.45
C ALA A 22 4.08 -11.93 -10.12
N GLY A 23 5.01 -12.90 -10.12
CA GLY A 23 5.38 -13.68 -8.93
C GLY A 23 6.50 -13.06 -8.09
N VAL A 24 7.37 -12.25 -8.70
CA VAL A 24 8.54 -11.67 -8.00
C VAL A 24 8.17 -10.39 -7.24
N ASP A 25 7.23 -9.59 -7.73
CA ASP A 25 6.74 -8.41 -7.00
C ASP A 25 5.88 -8.79 -5.79
N ALA A 26 5.05 -9.83 -5.89
CA ALA A 26 4.25 -10.32 -4.77
C ALA A 26 5.10 -10.91 -3.62
N ALA A 27 6.30 -11.41 -3.92
CA ALA A 27 7.22 -11.98 -2.93
C ALA A 27 8.08 -10.92 -2.23
N ARG A 28 8.30 -9.75 -2.84
CA ARG A 28 8.98 -8.62 -2.18
C ARG A 28 8.10 -7.95 -1.11
N THR A 29 6.80 -8.24 -1.13
CA THR A 29 5.77 -7.83 -0.16
C THR A 29 5.88 -8.49 1.22
N VAL A 30 6.80 -9.45 1.43
CA VAL A 30 6.80 -10.30 2.66
C VAL A 30 7.96 -10.02 3.63
N ALA A 31 8.92 -9.16 3.28
CA ALA A 31 10.14 -8.96 4.08
C ALA A 31 10.22 -7.60 4.80
N ARG A 32 9.33 -7.36 5.79
CA ARG A 32 9.54 -6.50 6.98
C ARG A 32 8.27 -6.52 7.87
N THR A 33 8.44 -6.96 9.12
CA THR A 33 7.49 -7.05 10.27
C THR A 33 6.22 -6.17 10.20
N PRO A 34 5.02 -6.67 10.59
CA PRO A 34 3.78 -6.36 9.92
C PRO A 34 3.26 -4.97 10.28
N ALA A 35 3.53 -4.01 9.40
CA ALA A 35 2.47 -3.11 9.00
C ALA A 35 1.32 -4.01 8.55
N GLY A 36 0.20 -3.93 9.26
CA GLY A 36 -0.87 -4.90 9.23
C GLY A 36 -1.34 -5.39 7.85
N THR A 37 -2.04 -6.52 7.78
CA THR A 37 -2.41 -7.15 6.48
C THR A 37 -3.18 -6.18 5.58
N ILE A 38 -2.53 -5.74 4.50
CA ILE A 38 -3.14 -4.96 3.41
C ILE A 38 -3.64 -5.96 2.37
N THR A 39 -4.94 -5.92 2.08
CA THR A 39 -5.54 -6.75 1.02
C THR A 39 -5.85 -5.86 -0.18
N GLN A 40 -5.89 -6.41 -1.39
CA GLN A 40 -6.25 -5.61 -2.58
C GLN A 40 -7.61 -4.91 -2.39
N LYS A 41 -8.59 -5.63 -1.80
CA LYS A 41 -9.92 -5.07 -1.51
C LYS A 41 -9.85 -3.86 -0.57
N SER A 42 -9.06 -3.92 0.51
CA SER A 42 -8.94 -2.80 1.45
C SER A 42 -8.11 -1.65 0.87
N LEU A 43 -7.11 -1.96 0.04
CA LEU A 43 -6.33 -0.98 -0.72
C LEU A 43 -7.21 -0.22 -1.71
N ASP A 44 -7.98 -0.92 -2.54
CA ASP A 44 -8.91 -0.34 -3.51
C ASP A 44 -9.96 0.53 -2.81
N HIS A 45 -10.52 0.02 -1.72
CA HIS A 45 -11.51 0.74 -0.93
C HIS A 45 -10.95 2.05 -0.36
N SER A 46 -9.73 2.01 0.18
CA SER A 46 -9.07 3.20 0.70
C SER A 46 -8.71 4.18 -0.42
N PHE A 47 -8.28 3.67 -1.57
CA PHE A 47 -7.94 4.49 -2.73
C PHE A 47 -9.17 5.27 -3.20
N ASP A 48 -10.29 4.59 -3.42
CA ASP A 48 -11.51 5.20 -3.96
C ASP A 48 -12.08 6.29 -3.04
N ARG A 49 -11.88 6.17 -1.73
CA ARG A 49 -12.36 7.15 -0.77
C ARG A 49 -11.41 8.30 -0.49
N HIS A 50 -10.10 8.06 -0.54
CA HIS A 50 -9.12 8.97 0.06
C HIS A 50 -7.97 9.38 -0.85
N ALA A 51 -7.72 8.67 -1.95
CA ALA A 51 -6.63 9.02 -2.85
C ALA A 51 -6.79 10.42 -3.47
N ALA A 52 -8.02 10.86 -3.72
CA ALA A 52 -8.32 12.21 -4.20
C ALA A 52 -7.81 13.31 -3.25
N GLN A 53 -7.79 13.04 -1.94
CA GLN A 53 -7.28 14.00 -0.94
C GLN A 53 -5.76 14.14 -1.02
N TRP A 54 -5.07 13.08 -1.46
CA TRP A 54 -3.62 13.06 -1.63
C TRP A 54 -3.20 13.63 -2.98
N PHE A 55 -3.71 13.04 -4.08
CA PHE A 55 -3.30 13.34 -5.45
C PHE A 55 -4.01 14.56 -6.05
N GLY A 56 -5.16 14.97 -5.50
CA GLY A 56 -6.05 15.94 -6.12
C GLY A 56 -6.88 15.33 -7.25
N GLY A 57 -8.01 15.98 -7.58
CA GLY A 57 -8.90 15.53 -8.65
C GLY A 57 -9.44 14.12 -8.46
N THR A 58 -9.65 13.40 -9.58
CA THR A 58 -10.10 12.00 -9.60
C THR A 58 -8.93 11.11 -10.03
N PRO A 59 -8.12 10.58 -9.08
CA PRO A 59 -6.96 9.76 -9.44
C PRO A 59 -7.40 8.44 -10.07
N GLY A 60 -6.81 8.10 -11.22
CA GLY A 60 -7.06 6.84 -11.90
C GLY A 60 -6.39 5.65 -11.19
N LYS A 61 -6.94 4.45 -11.39
CA LYS A 61 -6.46 3.19 -10.78
C LYS A 61 -4.98 2.88 -11.07
N ALA A 62 -4.39 3.47 -12.11
CA ALA A 62 -2.94 3.39 -12.38
C ALA A 62 -2.07 3.89 -11.21
N ARG A 63 -2.61 4.75 -10.33
CA ARG A 63 -1.90 5.28 -9.15
C ARG A 63 -2.02 4.42 -7.90
N ILE A 64 -2.65 3.24 -7.96
CA ILE A 64 -2.79 2.35 -6.79
C ILE A 64 -1.42 1.97 -6.21
N GLY A 65 -0.42 1.70 -7.05
CA GLY A 65 0.94 1.39 -6.58
C GLY A 65 1.56 2.53 -5.78
N GLU A 66 1.41 3.78 -6.25
CA GLU A 66 1.86 4.98 -5.51
C GLU A 66 1.12 5.12 -4.18
N TRP A 67 -0.19 4.86 -4.17
CA TRP A 67 -1.00 4.90 -2.95
C TRP A 67 -0.58 3.84 -1.92
N GLN A 68 -0.31 2.62 -2.38
CA GLN A 68 0.20 1.55 -1.52
C GLN A 68 1.55 1.93 -0.91
N ALA A 69 2.48 2.46 -1.72
CA ALA A 69 3.79 2.89 -1.24
C ALA A 69 3.69 3.98 -0.15
N LEU A 70 2.72 4.91 -0.25
CA LEU A 70 2.45 5.90 0.79
C LEU A 70 1.96 5.25 2.09
N ILE A 71 1.05 4.28 1.98
CA ILE A 71 0.56 3.53 3.14
C ILE A 71 1.70 2.80 3.83
N GLU A 72 2.50 2.05 3.08
CA GLU A 72 3.65 1.31 3.62
C GLU A 72 4.66 2.24 4.29
N ARG A 73 4.99 3.36 3.63
CA ARG A 73 5.90 4.37 4.19
C ARG A 73 5.36 4.98 5.49
N ALA A 74 4.09 5.34 5.53
CA ALA A 74 3.48 5.93 6.73
C ALA A 74 3.37 4.91 7.88
N SER A 75 3.17 3.63 7.54
CA SER A 75 3.10 2.54 8.52
C SER A 75 4.42 2.32 9.27
N GLN A 76 5.54 2.70 8.68
CA GLN A 76 6.85 2.67 9.33
C GLN A 76 7.05 3.82 10.34
N SER A 77 6.09 4.74 10.47
CA SER A 77 6.19 5.81 11.46
C SER A 77 6.09 5.27 12.88
N GLY A 78 7.03 5.67 13.74
CA GLY A 78 6.96 5.43 15.19
C GLY A 78 5.91 6.26 15.93
N LYS A 79 5.20 7.15 15.24
CA LYS A 79 4.09 7.94 15.83
C LYS A 79 2.79 7.16 15.70
N VAL A 80 2.61 6.21 16.61
CA VAL A 80 1.43 5.34 16.65
C VAL A 80 0.50 5.82 17.75
N ILE A 81 -0.76 6.08 17.40
CA ILE A 81 -1.76 6.61 18.33
C ILE A 81 -2.95 5.65 18.40
N PRO A 82 -3.38 5.23 19.60
CA PRO A 82 -4.67 4.60 19.80
C PRO A 82 -5.79 5.52 19.28
N TRP A 83 -6.50 5.11 18.23
CA TRP A 83 -7.54 5.93 17.60
C TRP A 83 -8.83 5.14 17.41
N ASN A 84 -9.98 5.82 17.49
CA ASN A 84 -11.28 5.22 17.25
C ASN A 84 -11.91 5.87 16.02
N THR A 85 -12.22 5.06 14.99
CA THR A 85 -12.93 5.52 13.79
C THR A 85 -14.46 5.55 13.98
N GLY A 86 -14.93 5.41 15.22
CA GLY A 86 -16.33 5.31 15.62
C GLY A 86 -16.83 3.87 15.65
N LYS A 87 -16.46 3.05 14.66
CA LYS A 87 -16.88 1.64 14.55
C LYS A 87 -15.78 0.63 14.91
N THR A 88 -14.53 1.07 14.95
CA THR A 88 -13.38 0.17 15.08
C THR A 88 -12.27 0.85 15.89
N LEU A 89 -11.76 0.12 16.89
CA LEU A 89 -10.56 0.52 17.61
C LEU A 89 -9.34 0.23 16.73
N THR A 90 -8.58 1.27 16.45
CA THR A 90 -7.44 1.23 15.55
C THR A 90 -6.18 1.75 16.23
N ASN A 91 -5.05 1.42 15.62
CA ASN A 91 -3.77 2.09 15.80
C ASN A 91 -3.51 2.92 14.55
N ALA A 92 -3.43 4.23 14.72
CA ALA A 92 -3.16 5.17 13.65
C ALA A 92 -1.66 5.49 13.60
N HIS A 93 -1.02 5.14 12.50
CA HIS A 93 0.36 5.47 12.19
C HIS A 93 0.36 6.83 11.48
N LEU A 94 0.89 7.83 12.18
CA LEU A 94 0.90 9.21 11.71
C LEU A 94 2.26 9.54 11.07
N ALA A 95 2.27 9.89 9.80
CA ALA A 95 3.46 10.33 9.09
C ALA A 95 3.24 11.70 8.45
N ARG A 96 4.33 12.46 8.32
CA ARG A 96 4.34 13.66 7.49
C ARG A 96 5.14 13.34 6.23
N ILE A 97 4.46 13.35 5.09
CA ILE A 97 5.02 13.01 3.78
C ILE A 97 4.71 14.20 2.86
N ASP A 98 5.71 14.71 2.15
CA ASP A 98 5.58 15.85 1.22
C ASP A 98 4.82 17.05 1.82
N GLY A 99 5.12 17.37 3.08
CA GLY A 99 4.49 18.46 3.82
C GLY A 99 3.09 18.19 4.36
N LYS A 100 2.42 17.11 3.91
CA LYS A 100 1.06 16.72 4.32
C LYS A 100 1.10 15.69 5.46
N TRP A 101 0.15 15.80 6.38
CA TRP A 101 -0.07 14.78 7.40
C TRP A 101 -0.93 13.66 6.84
N PHE A 102 -0.44 12.44 6.99
CA PHE A 102 -1.04 11.23 6.48
C PHE A 102 -1.19 10.22 7.62
N ALA A 103 -2.38 9.65 7.76
CA ALA A 103 -2.65 8.63 8.75
C ALA A 103 -2.98 7.31 8.06
N VAL A 104 -2.36 6.24 8.54
CA VAL A 104 -2.69 4.86 8.18
C VAL A 104 -3.24 4.17 9.41
N GLN A 105 -4.37 3.49 9.28
CA GLN A 105 -5.06 2.90 10.41
C GLN A 105 -5.17 1.39 10.26
N TYR A 106 -4.74 0.70 11.31
CA TYR A 106 -4.86 -0.75 11.44
C TYR A 106 -5.76 -1.08 12.61
N GLU A 107 -6.63 -2.09 12.45
CA GLU A 107 -7.44 -2.59 13.56
C GLU A 107 -6.53 -3.13 14.67
N ARG A 108 -6.80 -2.76 15.94
CA ARG A 108 -5.91 -3.10 17.06
C ARG A 108 -5.85 -4.59 17.38
N GLY A 109 -6.93 -5.33 17.12
CA GLY A 109 -7.00 -6.77 17.41
C GLY A 109 -6.33 -7.63 16.36
N SER A 110 -6.74 -7.48 15.09
CA SER A 110 -6.23 -8.33 14.00
C SER A 110 -5.04 -7.73 13.24
N GLY A 111 -4.74 -6.45 13.44
CA GLY A 111 -3.79 -5.74 12.59
C GLY A 111 -4.27 -5.59 11.14
N LYS A 112 -5.56 -5.72 10.82
CA LYS A 112 -6.01 -5.54 9.42
C LYS A 112 -5.98 -4.06 9.02
N PHE A 113 -5.55 -3.79 7.80
CA PHE A 113 -5.63 -2.43 7.23
C PHE A 113 -7.09 -2.00 7.11
N VAL A 114 -7.43 -0.87 7.74
CA VAL A 114 -8.79 -0.30 7.75
C VAL A 114 -8.92 0.81 6.74
N THR A 115 -8.03 1.82 6.80
CA THR A 115 -8.07 2.99 5.92
C THR A 115 -6.79 3.81 6.00
N ALA A 116 -6.52 4.61 4.97
CA ALA A 116 -5.52 5.66 5.00
C ALA A 116 -6.07 6.95 4.38
N HIS A 117 -5.66 8.11 4.91
CA HIS A 117 -6.10 9.41 4.41
C HIS A 117 -5.21 10.57 4.84
N VAL A 118 -5.33 11.68 4.11
CA VAL A 118 -4.76 12.97 4.51
C VAL A 118 -5.58 13.55 5.65
N LEU A 119 -4.91 13.97 6.71
CA LEU A 119 -5.56 14.58 7.86
C LEU A 119 -5.82 16.07 7.63
N ASN A 120 -6.96 16.55 8.09
CA ASN A 120 -7.21 17.98 8.22
C ASN A 120 -6.56 18.56 9.49
N GLN A 121 -6.48 19.90 9.58
CA GLN A 121 -5.81 20.59 10.70
C GLN A 121 -6.39 20.22 12.07
N GLY A 122 -7.71 20.03 12.17
CA GLY A 122 -8.36 19.63 13.42
C GLY A 122 -7.93 18.23 13.88
N GLN A 123 -7.88 17.27 12.94
CA GLN A 123 -7.43 15.91 13.22
C GLN A 123 -5.94 15.88 13.58
N VAL A 124 -5.09 16.62 12.87
CA VAL A 124 -3.67 16.74 13.18
C VAL A 124 -3.49 17.26 14.61
N GLY A 125 -4.17 18.35 14.97
CA GLY A 125 -4.10 18.92 16.31
C GLY A 125 -4.54 17.95 17.40
N ALA A 126 -5.65 17.23 17.19
CA ALA A 126 -6.12 16.22 18.15
C ALA A 126 -5.11 15.07 18.31
N MET A 127 -4.54 14.58 17.21
CA MET A 127 -3.60 13.47 17.21
C MET A 127 -2.24 13.86 17.78
N LEU A 128 -1.74 15.06 17.50
CA LEU A 128 -0.49 15.56 18.07
C LEU A 128 -0.60 15.78 19.58
N LYS A 129 -1.74 16.27 20.08
CA LYS A 129 -2.00 16.36 21.53
C LYS A 129 -1.89 15.02 22.24
N LEU A 130 -2.40 13.95 21.63
CA LEU A 130 -2.28 12.58 22.16
C LEU A 130 -0.84 12.07 22.20
N LEU A 131 0.05 12.64 21.38
CA LEU A 131 1.49 12.38 21.41
C LEU A 131 2.26 13.32 22.35
N GLY A 132 1.57 14.16 23.12
CA GLY A 132 2.19 15.15 24.00
C GLY A 132 2.87 16.31 23.26
N LYS A 133 2.39 16.64 22.05
CA LYS A 133 2.91 17.73 21.20
C LYS A 133 1.93 18.89 21.05
#